data_AF-A0A292E8C6-F1
#
_entry.id   AF-A0A292E8C6-F1
#
_cell.length_a   1.000
_cell.length_b   1.000
_cell.length_c   1.000
_cell.angle_alpha   90.00
_cell.angle_beta   90.00
_cell.angle_gamma   90.00
#
_symmetry.space_group_name_H-M   'P 1'
#
loop_
_entity.id
_entity.type
_entity.pdbx_description
1 polymer ?
#
loop_
_entity_poly.entity_id
_entity_poly.type
_entity_poly.pdbx_seq_one_letter_code
_entity_poly.pdbx_strand_id
1 'polypeptide(L)' 'MQRAVSVIKIVWTVLIVLAATTVGAIAGWENHGLVGAIALGFVGAVFGVFLSQPSMLLEFLG' A
#
# COMPACT_ATOMS: atom_id res chain seq x y z
N MET A 1 -4.58 25.20 9.70
CA MET A 1 -3.51 24.41 9.05
C MET A 1 -3.56 22.92 9.42
N GLN A 2 -3.82 22.54 10.67
CA GLN A 2 -3.88 21.12 11.10
C GLN A 2 -4.87 20.23 10.33
N ARG A 3 -6.04 20.77 9.94
CA ARG A 3 -7.03 20.03 9.12
C ARG A 3 -6.49 19.72 7.72
N ALA A 4 -5.87 20.68 7.04
CA ALA A 4 -5.29 20.47 5.71
C ALA A 4 -4.17 19.42 5.73
N VAL A 5 -3.29 19.48 6.73
CA VAL A 5 -2.22 18.48 6.92
C VAL A 5 -2.80 17.08 7.17
N SER A 6 -3.89 16.98 7.95
CA SER A 6 -4.56 15.70 8.20
C SER A 6 -5.18 15.12 6.92
N VAL A 7 -5.82 15.97 6.11
CA VAL A 7 -6.38 15.56 4.80
C VAL A 7 -5.27 15.07 3.88
N ILE A 8 -4.15 15.78 3.79
CA ILE A 8 -3.00 15.37 2.97
C ILE A 8 -2.47 14.01 3.42
N LYS A 9 -2.33 13.78 4.73
CA LYS A 9 -1.90 12.47 5.26
C LYS A 9 -2.87 11.35 4.90
N ILE A 10 -4.18 11.58 5.02
CA ILE A 10 -5.19 10.58 4.66
C ILE A 10 -5.12 10.26 3.17
N VAL A 11 -5.10 11.29 2.31
CA VAL A 11 -5.00 11.12 0.85
C VAL A 11 -3.72 10.36 0.50
N TRP A 12 -2.60 10.73 1.11
CA TRP A 12 -1.32 10.04 0.90
C TRP A 12 -1.38 8.57 1.28
N THR A 13 -1.92 8.25 2.46
CA THR A 13 -2.09 6.86 2.90
C THR A 13 -2.98 6.09 1.95
N VAL A 14 -4.12 6.64 1.56
CA VAL A 14 -5.04 5.99 0.63
C VAL A 14 -4.37 5.71 -0.71
N LEU A 15 -3.60 6.67 -1.26
CA LEU A 15 -2.89 6.49 -2.52
C LEU A 15 -1.83 5.38 -2.45
N ILE A 16 -1.00 5.36 -1.42
CA ILE A 16 0.03 4.31 -1.27
C ILE A 16 -0.59 2.93 -1.09
N VAL A 17 -1.62 2.82 -0.25
CA VAL A 17 -2.32 1.55 -0.02
C VAL A 17 -2.93 1.04 -1.33
N LEU A 18 -3.62 1.89 -2.09
CA LEU A 18 -4.20 1.53 -3.38
C LEU A 18 -3.13 1.11 -4.39
N ALA A 19 -2.04 1.86 -4.51
CA ALA A 19 -0.95 1.53 -5.43
C ALA A 19 -0.33 0.18 -5.07
N ALA A 20 0.02 -0.05 -3.81
CA ALA A 20 0.62 -1.30 -3.35
C ALA A 20 -0.33 -2.49 -3.51
N THR A 21 -1.62 -2.32 -3.18
CA THR A 21 -2.68 -3.33 -3.40
C THR A 21 -2.79 -3.69 -4.87
N THR A 22 -2.80 -2.69 -5.75
CA THR A 22 -2.97 -2.89 -7.20
C THR A 22 -1.78 -3.63 -7.80
N VAL A 23 -0.55 -3.24 -7.43
CA VAL A 23 0.67 -3.93 -7.84
C VAL A 23 0.66 -5.39 -7.36
N GLY A 24 0.34 -5.62 -6.09
CA GLY A 24 0.23 -6.97 -5.54
C GLY A 24 -0.82 -7.81 -6.25
N ALA A 25 -2.00 -7.25 -6.52
CA ALA A 25 -3.08 -7.96 -7.20
C ALA A 25 -2.71 -8.30 -8.65
N ILE A 26 -2.10 -7.39 -9.40
CA ILE A 26 -1.63 -7.63 -10.77
C ILE A 26 -0.56 -8.73 -10.79
N ALA A 27 0.47 -8.61 -9.94
CA ALA A 27 1.53 -9.61 -9.84
C ALA A 27 0.98 -10.99 -9.44
N GLY A 28 0.01 -11.02 -8.52
CA GLY A 28 -0.67 -12.24 -8.11
C GLY A 28 -1.50 -12.85 -9.22
N TRP A 29 -2.22 -12.04 -9.98
CA TRP A 29 -3.02 -12.47 -11.12
C TRP A 29 -2.15 -13.12 -12.20
N GLU A 30 -1.05 -12.47 -12.58
CA GLU A 30 -0.16 -12.94 -13.64
C GLU A 30 0.48 -14.30 -13.33
N ASN A 31 0.80 -14.56 -12.06
CA ASN A 31 1.53 -15.77 -11.66
C ASN A 31 0.63 -16.90 -11.15
N HIS A 32 -0.50 -16.58 -10.51
CA HIS A 32 -1.33 -17.56 -9.79
C HIS A 32 -2.84 -17.35 -9.99
N GLY A 33 -3.26 -16.49 -10.93
CA GLY A 33 -4.67 -16.22 -11.23
C GLY A 33 -5.42 -15.55 -10.07
N LEU A 34 -6.71 -15.85 -9.92
CA LEU A 34 -7.58 -15.18 -8.96
C LEU A 34 -7.10 -15.30 -7.51
N VAL A 35 -6.65 -16.49 -7.10
CA VAL A 35 -6.18 -16.74 -5.73
C VAL A 35 -4.92 -15.92 -5.45
N GLY A 36 -4.00 -15.87 -6.42
CA GLY A 36 -2.81 -15.02 -6.36
C GLY A 36 -3.16 -13.55 -6.22
N ALA A 37 -4.09 -13.06 -7.04
CA ALA A 37 -4.51 -11.67 -7.03
C ALA A 37 -5.11 -11.25 -5.68
N ILE A 38 -5.93 -12.10 -5.07
CA ILE A 38 -6.50 -11.85 -3.75
C ILE A 38 -5.41 -11.88 -2.67
N ALA A 39 -4.57 -12.91 -2.67
CA ALA A 39 -3.53 -13.08 -1.67
C ALA A 39 -2.49 -11.95 -1.73
N LEU A 40 -1.88 -11.72 -2.89
CA LEU A 40 -0.87 -10.68 -3.05
C LEU A 40 -1.47 -9.27 -3.05
N GLY A 41 -2.72 -9.09 -3.46
CA GLY A 41 -3.45 -7.83 -3.27
C GLY A 41 -3.63 -7.48 -1.79
N PHE A 42 -4.03 -8.46 -0.96
CA PHE A 42 -4.11 -8.28 0.49
C PHE A 42 -2.74 -7.97 1.12
N VAL A 43 -1.70 -8.69 0.72
CA VAL A 43 -0.31 -8.40 1.13
C VAL A 43 0.05 -6.97 0.75
N GLY A 44 -0.22 -6.55 -0.49
CA GLY A 44 0.02 -5.18 -0.97
C GLY A 44 -0.73 -4.12 -0.15
N ALA A 45 -1.97 -4.38 0.24
CA ALA A 45 -2.75 -3.47 1.11
C ALA A 45 -2.09 -3.30 2.48
N VAL A 46 -1.70 -4.41 3.11
CA VAL A 46 -1.04 -4.41 4.42
C VAL A 46 0.30 -3.68 4.35
N PHE A 47 1.16 -4.04 3.40
CA PHE A 47 2.45 -3.36 3.18
C PHE A 47 2.27 -1.88 2.81
N GLY A 48 1.24 -1.54 2.05
CA GLY A 48 0.91 -0.15 1.73
C GLY A 48 0.61 0.71 2.94
N VAL A 49 0.00 0.15 4.00
CA VAL A 49 -0.22 0.88 5.26
C VAL A 49 1.12 1.20 5.93
N PHE A 50 2.02 0.22 6.01
CA PHE A 50 3.37 0.40 6.56
C PHE A 50 4.17 1.44 5.75
N LEU A 51 4.14 1.35 4.42
CA LEU A 51 4.81 2.30 3.52
C LEU A 51 4.21 3.71 3.58
N SER A 52 2.96 3.85 3.96
CA SER A 52 2.36 5.17 4.15
C SER A 52 2.92 5.93 5.35
N GLN A 53 3.67 5.26 6.25
CA GLN A 53 4.30 5.85 7.42
C GLN A 53 5.78 6.15 7.14
N PRO A 54 6.20 7.44 7.13
CA PRO A 54 7.58 7.81 6.78
C PRO A 54 8.65 7.16 7.67
N SER A 55 8.34 6.94 8.95
CA SER A 55 9.26 6.35 9.92
C SER A 55 9.54 4.88 9.65
N MET A 56 8.52 4.10 9.29
CA MET A 56 8.69 2.67 8.99
C MET A 56 9.28 2.44 7.60
N LEU A 57 8.99 3.32 6.64
CA LEU A 57 9.62 3.27 5.32
C LEU A 57 11.15 3.49 5.44
N LEU A 58 11.59 4.42 6.29
CA LEU A 58 13.02 4.64 6.57
C LEU A 58 13.69 3.45 7.27
N GLU A 59 13.00 2.78 8.20
CA GLU A 59 13.51 1.57 8.85
C GLU A 59 13.64 0.39 7.88
N PHE A 60 12.77 0.30 6.88
CA PHE A 60 12.82 -0.75 5.86
C PHE A 60 13.90 -0.49 4.78
N LEU A 61 14.28 0.77 4.55
CA LEU A 61 15.29 1.15 3.56
C LEU A 61 16.72 1.24 4.12
N GLY A 62 16.88 1.16 5.45
CA GLY A 62 18.19 1.14 6.14
C GLY A 62 18.72 -0.27 6.35
#